data_AF-A0A2M6X855-F1
#
_entry.id   AF-A0A2M6X855-F1
#
_cell.length_a   1.000
_cell.length_b   1.000
_cell.length_c   1.000
_cell.angle_alpha   90.00
_cell.angle_beta   90.00
_cell.angle_gamma   90.00
#
_symmetry.space_group_name_H-M   'P 1'
#
loop_
_entity.id
_entity.type
_entity.pdbx_description
1 polymer ?
#
loop_
_entity_poly.entity_id
_entity_poly.type
_entity_poly.pdbx_seq_one_letter_code
_entity_poly.pdbx_strand_id
1 'polypeptide(L)'
;MLLNKDPRTKAHVLSNVKTYKKGDVIFNEGDKIDKILFVKQGQVSLCLVRPKGNVELALLPSGHVAGEGALFGQSTHNVTAIAVKESLIFEMPVAPMKAHADQANAFFQMLLKASVEKQKVLFADIKSLKAEKDKSPCPPEVTAKLFATLFYSAKAKGKPVGEFLEVPWPAMKSYAQRLFMEPPSRLENALLLLKKLGHVELEYGKDPEDLENEEEVLLSVKINELNVVESFFEFYQHYFFKGGKLDMLKADPVAIQLAERLLALTEGEEVDRKGSTNVDYTNIVEKFKKEYKFTLTNNSFGLLERKGLLVQRKTRDSGVTLSFDRNEFANTLINWKFLVEIEKWNSKGFVSLEEEVSPETTSSSNNCPDCKTPVTIDSKFCSQCGYKFGEAA
;
A
#
# COMPACT_ATOMS: atom_id res chain seq x y z
N MET A 1 23.56 -29.93 30.38
CA MET A 1 24.06 -30.31 31.72
C MET A 1 24.09 -29.10 32.69
N LEU A 2 23.16 -28.13 32.55
CA LEU A 2 23.12 -26.88 33.34
C LEU A 2 21.79 -26.70 34.10
N LEU A 3 21.28 -27.76 34.73
CA LEU A 3 20.21 -27.64 35.72
C LEU A 3 20.54 -28.62 36.86
N ASN A 4 21.13 -28.07 37.92
CA ASN A 4 21.55 -28.81 39.10
C ASN A 4 20.32 -29.40 39.80
N LYS A 5 20.42 -30.65 40.28
CA LYS A 5 19.35 -31.45 40.90
C LYS A 5 19.10 -31.06 42.38
N ASP A 6 19.02 -29.78 42.69
CA ASP A 6 18.65 -29.32 44.05
C ASP A 6 17.19 -28.83 44.06
N PRO A 7 16.31 -29.41 44.90
CA PRO A 7 14.90 -29.00 45.01
C PRO A 7 14.70 -27.55 45.45
N ARG A 8 15.68 -26.91 46.10
CA ARG A 8 15.63 -25.47 46.45
C ARG A 8 15.86 -24.56 45.23
N THR A 9 16.64 -25.01 44.26
CA THR A 9 16.86 -24.30 42.98
C THR A 9 15.64 -24.37 42.08
N LYS A 10 14.88 -25.47 42.12
CA LYS A 10 13.60 -25.58 41.39
C LYS A 10 12.56 -24.54 41.82
N ALA A 11 12.47 -24.24 43.12
CA ALA A 11 11.54 -23.24 43.65
C ALA A 11 11.91 -21.80 43.24
N HIS A 12 13.21 -21.48 43.17
CA HIS A 12 13.67 -20.14 42.77
C HIS A 12 13.64 -19.93 41.24
N VAL A 13 13.71 -21.01 40.45
CA VAL A 13 13.60 -20.97 38.98
C VAL A 13 12.15 -20.77 38.53
N LEU A 14 11.15 -21.21 39.32
CA LEU A 14 9.73 -21.03 39.01
C LEU A 14 9.23 -19.59 39.24
N SER A 15 9.88 -18.78 40.08
CA SER A 15 9.45 -17.39 40.34
C SER A 15 9.70 -16.42 39.17
N ASN A 16 10.48 -16.85 38.17
CA ASN A 16 10.90 -16.03 37.04
C ASN A 16 10.27 -16.48 35.72
N VAL A 17 9.30 -17.40 35.78
CA VAL A 17 8.54 -17.84 34.63
C VAL A 17 7.20 -17.11 34.60
N LYS A 18 6.89 -16.44 33.49
CA LYS A 18 5.61 -15.78 33.26
C LYS A 18 4.90 -16.37 32.06
N THR A 19 3.58 -16.40 32.14
CA THR A 19 2.70 -16.76 31.03
C THR A 19 2.15 -15.49 30.40
N TYR A 20 2.26 -15.41 29.08
CA TYR A 20 1.73 -14.33 28.24
C TYR A 20 0.69 -14.93 27.30
N LYS A 21 -0.48 -14.30 27.21
CA LYS A 21 -1.54 -14.67 26.26
C LYS A 21 -1.21 -14.15 24.87
N LYS A 22 -1.90 -14.67 23.85
CA LYS A 22 -1.84 -14.12 22.49
C LYS A 22 -2.16 -12.62 22.52
N GLY A 23 -1.29 -11.80 21.93
CA GLY A 23 -1.41 -10.36 21.86
C GLY A 23 -0.74 -9.60 23.01
N ASP A 24 -0.31 -10.28 24.08
CA ASP A 24 0.35 -9.60 25.20
C ASP A 24 1.71 -9.05 24.77
N VAL A 25 1.95 -7.78 25.11
CA VAL A 25 3.24 -7.12 24.93
C VAL A 25 4.15 -7.51 26.09
N ILE A 26 5.33 -8.05 25.77
CA ILE A 26 6.32 -8.49 26.74
C ILE A 26 7.30 -7.35 27.08
N PHE A 27 7.71 -6.58 26.07
CA PHE A 27 8.43 -5.30 26.21
C PHE A 27 8.21 -4.44 24.96
N ASN A 28 8.37 -3.12 25.09
CA ASN A 28 8.27 -2.17 23.99
C ASN A 28 9.64 -1.78 23.43
N GLU A 29 9.62 -1.28 22.20
CA GLU A 29 10.77 -0.56 21.64
C GLU A 29 11.11 0.65 22.52
N GLY A 30 12.39 0.81 22.86
CA GLY A 30 12.89 1.88 23.73
C GLY A 30 12.91 1.52 25.22
N ASP A 31 12.20 0.46 25.65
CA ASP A 31 12.25 0.01 27.05
C ASP A 31 13.67 -0.41 27.42
N LYS A 32 14.06 -0.12 28.67
CA LYS A 32 15.36 -0.54 29.21
C LYS A 32 15.42 -2.07 29.28
N ILE A 33 16.53 -2.65 28.82
CA ILE A 33 16.76 -4.10 28.97
C ILE A 33 17.24 -4.37 30.40
N ASP A 34 16.30 -4.74 31.27
CA ASP A 34 16.59 -5.18 32.64
C ASP A 34 16.62 -6.70 32.80
N LYS A 35 16.05 -7.43 31.82
CA LYS A 35 15.96 -8.89 31.78
C LYS A 35 16.25 -9.45 30.39
N ILE A 36 16.77 -10.68 30.37
CA ILE A 36 16.92 -11.52 29.18
C ILE A 36 15.79 -12.55 29.20
N LEU A 37 15.11 -12.70 28.07
CA LEU A 37 13.99 -13.60 27.93
C LEU A 37 14.41 -14.91 27.27
N PHE A 38 13.86 -16.01 27.75
CA PHE A 38 13.97 -17.34 27.15
C PHE A 38 12.57 -17.89 26.91
N VAL A 39 12.23 -18.12 25.64
CA VAL A 39 10.93 -18.71 25.27
C VAL A 39 10.98 -20.20 25.64
N LYS A 40 10.24 -20.61 26.67
CA LYS A 40 10.16 -22.03 27.08
C LYS A 40 9.13 -22.78 26.24
N GLN A 41 7.98 -22.16 26.03
CA GLN A 41 6.87 -22.67 25.24
C GLN A 41 6.18 -21.49 24.55
N GLY A 42 5.59 -21.72 23.37
CA GLY A 42 4.85 -20.70 22.64
C GLY A 42 5.67 -20.09 21.50
N GLN A 43 5.37 -18.84 21.18
CA GLN A 43 6.02 -18.11 20.10
C GLN A 43 5.88 -16.60 20.30
N VAL A 44 6.98 -15.87 20.15
CA VAL A 44 7.05 -14.42 20.32
C VAL A 44 7.44 -13.77 19.00
N SER A 45 6.73 -12.72 18.59
CA SER A 45 7.10 -11.86 17.47
C SER A 45 7.94 -10.70 17.98
N LEU A 46 9.09 -10.47 17.35
CA LEU A 46 9.85 -9.24 17.45
C LEU A 46 9.42 -8.33 16.32
N CYS A 47 8.79 -7.20 16.62
CA CYS A 47 8.18 -6.34 15.62
C CYS A 47 8.45 -4.85 15.86
N LEU A 48 8.25 -4.07 14.81
CA LEU A 48 8.11 -2.63 14.90
C LEU A 48 6.63 -2.30 15.03
N VAL A 49 6.22 -1.67 16.13
CA VAL A 49 4.85 -1.20 16.28
C VAL A 49 4.68 0.04 15.43
N ARG A 50 3.68 0.05 14.56
CA ARG A 50 3.33 1.18 13.69
C ARG A 50 1.83 1.44 13.78
N PRO A 51 1.36 2.67 13.49
CA PRO A 51 -0.07 2.98 13.48
C PRO A 51 -0.90 2.08 12.54
N LYS A 52 -0.26 1.55 11.49
CA LYS A 52 -0.88 0.79 10.39
C LYS A 52 -0.75 -0.74 10.55
N GLY A 53 -0.25 -1.22 11.69
CA GLY A 53 0.00 -2.64 11.97
C GLY A 53 1.44 -2.93 12.34
N ASN A 54 1.68 -4.08 12.95
CA ASN A 54 3.01 -4.47 13.41
C ASN A 54 3.84 -5.05 12.27
N VAL A 55 5.06 -4.55 12.10
CA VAL A 55 6.00 -5.04 11.10
C VAL A 55 6.90 -6.06 11.77
N GLU A 56 6.57 -7.34 11.60
CA GLU A 56 7.35 -8.43 12.17
C GLU A 56 8.75 -8.47 11.56
N LEU A 57 9.78 -8.46 12.41
CA LEU A 57 11.18 -8.60 12.02
C LEU A 57 11.66 -10.05 12.19
N ALA A 58 11.23 -10.73 13.27
CA ALA A 58 11.59 -12.11 13.55
C ALA A 58 10.54 -12.82 14.43
N LEU A 59 10.48 -14.15 14.32
CA LEU A 59 9.71 -15.02 15.21
C LEU A 59 10.66 -15.83 16.10
N LEU A 60 10.36 -15.87 17.39
CA LEU A 60 11.10 -16.60 18.41
C LEU A 60 10.24 -17.77 18.91
N PRO A 61 10.39 -18.98 18.35
CA PRO A 61 9.85 -20.22 18.93
C PRO A 61 10.53 -20.61 20.25
N SER A 62 10.00 -21.65 20.88
CA SER A 62 10.61 -22.32 22.04
C SER A 62 12.11 -22.59 21.84
N GLY A 63 12.91 -22.25 22.85
CA GLY A 63 14.37 -22.38 22.84
C GLY A 63 15.10 -21.12 22.40
N HIS A 64 14.40 -20.12 21.85
CA HIS A 64 15.02 -18.86 21.46
C HIS A 64 15.04 -17.83 22.60
N VAL A 65 15.88 -16.80 22.41
CA VAL A 65 16.17 -15.76 23.40
C VAL A 65 15.95 -14.36 22.84
N ALA A 66 15.71 -13.40 23.73
CA ALA A 66 15.71 -11.98 23.40
C ALA A 66 16.35 -11.16 24.53
N GLY A 67 17.00 -10.06 24.19
CA GLY A 67 17.65 -9.16 25.15
C GLY A 67 19.11 -9.49 25.45
N GLU A 68 19.68 -10.51 24.78
CA GLU A 68 21.08 -10.93 24.91
C GLU A 68 22.10 -9.82 24.59
N GLY A 69 21.71 -8.82 23.79
CA GLY A 69 22.50 -7.62 23.54
C GLY A 69 22.92 -6.87 24.81
N ALA A 70 22.14 -6.98 25.90
CA ALA A 70 22.44 -6.33 27.17
C ALA A 70 23.69 -6.89 27.88
N LEU A 71 24.06 -8.14 27.59
CA LEU A 71 25.32 -8.71 28.08
C LEU A 71 26.53 -7.90 27.60
N PHE A 72 26.41 -7.28 26.42
CA PHE A 72 27.48 -6.54 25.74
C PHE A 72 27.13 -5.06 25.53
N GLY A 73 26.45 -4.45 26.51
CA GLY A 73 26.32 -2.99 26.60
C GLY A 73 25.12 -2.36 25.90
N GLN A 74 24.20 -3.15 25.33
CA GLN A 74 22.93 -2.60 24.85
C GLN A 74 22.02 -2.25 26.03
N SER A 75 21.54 -1.02 26.09
CA SER A 75 20.74 -0.53 27.22
C SER A 75 19.22 -0.62 26.98
N THR A 76 18.77 -0.58 25.72
CA THR A 76 17.35 -0.51 25.35
C THR A 76 16.96 -1.54 24.29
N HIS A 77 15.72 -2.00 24.33
CA HIS A 77 15.14 -2.85 23.29
C HIS A 77 14.97 -2.05 21.99
N ASN A 78 15.42 -2.60 20.86
CA ASN A 78 15.35 -1.94 19.55
C ASN A 78 14.05 -2.26 18.79
N VAL A 79 13.17 -3.05 19.39
CA VAL A 79 11.91 -3.58 18.85
C VAL A 79 10.94 -3.85 19.99
N THR A 80 9.68 -4.08 19.67
CA THR A 80 8.66 -4.58 20.59
C THR A 80 8.59 -6.10 20.50
N ALA A 81 8.34 -6.78 21.62
CA ALA A 81 8.08 -8.22 21.66
C ALA A 81 6.62 -8.49 22.03
N ILE A 82 5.92 -9.28 21.21
CA ILE A 82 4.50 -9.61 21.39
C ILE A 82 4.31 -11.12 21.30
N ALA A 83 3.57 -11.71 22.24
CA ALA A 83 3.21 -13.12 22.19
C ALA A 83 2.22 -13.40 21.04
N VAL A 84 2.55 -14.31 20.13
CA VAL A 84 1.71 -14.66 18.96
C VAL A 84 0.68 -15.75 19.31
N LYS A 85 0.99 -16.51 20.37
CA LYS A 85 0.12 -17.48 21.03
C LYS A 85 0.47 -17.54 22.50
N GLU A 86 -0.30 -18.27 23.30
CA GLU A 86 0.04 -18.47 24.71
C GLU A 86 1.49 -18.96 24.84
N SER A 87 2.29 -18.20 25.59
CA SER A 87 3.73 -18.34 25.66
C SER A 87 4.22 -18.31 27.10
N LEU A 88 5.03 -19.30 27.43
CA LEU A 88 5.70 -19.42 28.71
C LEU A 88 7.13 -18.89 28.57
N ILE A 89 7.44 -17.79 29.26
CA ILE A 89 8.72 -17.09 29.14
C ILE A 89 9.43 -17.10 30.48
N PHE A 90 10.68 -17.52 30.46
CA PHE A 90 11.58 -17.37 31.60
C PHE A 90 12.34 -16.05 31.46
N GLU A 91 12.14 -15.14 32.41
CA GLU A 91 12.80 -13.83 32.46
C GLU A 91 13.96 -13.87 33.45
N MET A 92 15.18 -13.63 32.99
CA MET A 92 16.35 -13.60 33.87
C MET A 92 16.95 -12.20 33.94
N PRO A 93 17.11 -11.60 35.13
CA PRO A 93 17.73 -10.28 35.26
C PRO A 93 19.12 -10.23 34.62
N VAL A 94 19.47 -9.11 34.00
CA VAL A 94 20.74 -8.96 33.26
C VAL A 94 21.95 -9.13 34.17
N ALA A 95 21.91 -8.60 35.39
CA ALA A 95 23.05 -8.64 36.32
C ALA A 95 23.57 -10.06 36.63
N PRO A 96 22.74 -11.02 37.10
CA PRO A 96 23.20 -12.39 37.31
C PRO A 96 23.60 -13.09 36.00
N MET A 97 22.92 -12.81 34.88
CA MET A 97 23.31 -13.37 33.58
C MET A 97 24.69 -12.88 33.12
N LYS A 98 24.99 -11.61 33.35
CA LYS A 98 26.29 -11.02 33.05
C LYS A 98 27.38 -11.63 33.94
N ALA A 99 27.13 -11.79 35.24
CA ALA A 99 28.06 -12.46 36.14
C ALA A 99 28.36 -13.92 35.70
N HIS A 100 27.35 -14.65 35.22
CA HIS A 100 27.55 -15.98 34.65
C HIS A 100 28.30 -15.96 33.33
N ALA A 101 28.04 -14.98 32.46
CA ALA A 101 28.81 -14.80 31.25
C ALA A 101 30.29 -14.55 31.62
N ASP A 102 30.57 -13.60 32.49
CA ASP A 102 31.94 -13.20 32.87
C ASP A 102 32.77 -14.33 33.52
N GLN A 103 32.12 -15.38 34.03
CA GLN A 103 32.80 -16.60 34.52
C GLN A 103 33.29 -17.53 33.40
N ALA A 104 32.81 -17.38 32.17
CA ALA A 104 33.28 -18.15 31.03
C ALA A 104 34.74 -17.78 30.70
N ASN A 105 35.49 -18.73 30.16
CA ASN A 105 36.86 -18.45 29.74
C ASN A 105 36.91 -17.38 28.63
N ALA A 106 38.08 -16.75 28.46
CA ALA A 106 38.26 -15.64 27.52
C ALA A 106 37.86 -16.01 26.07
N PHE A 107 38.08 -17.26 25.66
CA PHE A 107 37.72 -17.74 24.32
C PHE A 107 36.21 -17.79 24.12
N PHE A 108 35.46 -18.37 25.06
CA PHE A 108 33.99 -18.40 25.01
C PHE A 108 33.38 -17.01 25.13
N GLN A 109 33.98 -16.12 25.93
CA GLN A 109 33.58 -14.71 26.00
C GLN A 109 33.75 -14.00 24.66
N MET A 110 34.89 -14.19 24.01
CA MET A 110 35.16 -13.64 22.67
C MET A 110 34.16 -14.17 21.64
N LEU A 111 33.89 -15.47 21.63
CA LEU A 111 32.95 -16.10 20.72
C LEU A 111 31.51 -15.59 20.93
N LEU A 112 31.05 -15.56 22.19
CA LEU A 112 29.72 -15.07 22.55
C LEU A 112 29.52 -13.61 22.14
N LYS A 113 30.52 -12.75 22.44
CA LYS A 113 30.49 -11.34 22.03
C LYS A 113 30.41 -11.20 20.51
N ALA A 114 31.23 -11.95 19.77
CA ALA A 114 31.23 -11.89 18.30
C ALA A 114 29.88 -12.35 17.70
N SER A 115 29.27 -13.41 18.26
CA SER A 115 27.95 -13.88 17.85
C SER A 115 26.86 -12.84 18.10
N VAL A 116 26.84 -12.23 19.29
CA VAL A 116 25.84 -11.20 19.62
C VAL A 116 26.03 -9.95 18.76
N GLU A 117 27.27 -9.53 18.51
CA GLU A 117 27.53 -8.35 17.67
C GLU A 117 27.12 -8.59 16.22
N LYS A 118 27.42 -9.78 15.66
CA LYS A 118 26.93 -10.17 14.34
C LYS A 118 25.40 -10.20 14.28
N GLN A 119 24.74 -10.71 15.32
CA GLN A 119 23.29 -10.72 15.39
C GLN A 119 22.71 -9.30 15.39
N LYS A 120 23.30 -8.36 16.13
CA LYS A 120 22.89 -6.95 16.13
C LYS A 120 22.97 -6.33 14.74
N VAL A 121 24.07 -6.55 14.02
CA VAL A 121 24.26 -6.02 12.65
C VAL A 121 23.18 -6.57 11.72
N LEU A 122 23.01 -7.90 11.67
CA LEU A 122 22.01 -8.54 10.81
C LEU A 122 20.59 -8.08 11.15
N PHE A 123 20.29 -7.89 12.44
CA PHE A 123 18.98 -7.43 12.87
C PHE A 123 18.73 -5.95 12.52
N ALA A 124 19.76 -5.11 12.58
CA ALA A 124 19.70 -3.73 12.11
C ALA A 124 19.47 -3.64 10.60
N ASP A 125 20.15 -4.49 9.81
CA ASP A 125 19.94 -4.58 8.36
C ASP A 125 18.50 -5.01 8.02
N ILE A 126 17.97 -6.03 8.71
CA ILE A 126 16.56 -6.45 8.55
C ILE A 126 15.61 -5.31 8.92
N LYS A 127 15.87 -4.61 10.03
CA LYS A 127 15.08 -3.44 10.44
C LYS A 127 15.10 -2.36 9.36
N SER A 128 16.27 -2.05 8.79
CA SER A 128 16.42 -1.04 7.72
C SER A 128 15.68 -1.47 6.45
N LEU A 129 15.90 -2.69 5.98
CA LEU A 129 15.27 -3.22 4.76
C LEU A 129 13.74 -3.26 4.87
N LYS A 130 13.20 -3.62 6.04
CA LYS A 130 11.75 -3.63 6.27
C LYS A 130 11.21 -2.20 6.45
N ALA A 131 11.92 -1.32 7.15
CA ALA A 131 11.54 0.08 7.28
C ALA A 131 11.59 0.86 5.95
N GLU A 132 12.52 0.52 5.04
CA GLU A 132 12.62 1.12 3.70
C GLU A 132 11.48 0.67 2.78
N LYS A 133 11.12 -0.62 2.81
CA LYS A 133 9.96 -1.17 2.09
C LYS A 133 8.62 -0.69 2.65
N ASP A 134 8.62 -0.13 3.86
CA ASP A 134 7.43 0.38 4.58
C ASP A 134 7.09 1.84 4.29
N LYS A 135 7.88 2.57 3.50
CA LYS A 135 7.53 3.97 3.19
C LYS A 135 6.21 4.09 2.43
N SER A 136 5.83 3.04 1.70
CA SER A 136 4.66 3.04 0.83
C SER A 136 4.14 1.60 0.68
N PRO A 137 2.88 1.30 1.01
CA PRO A 137 2.26 -0.01 0.78
C PRO A 137 2.37 -0.58 -0.64
N CYS A 138 2.25 0.28 -1.66
CA CYS A 138 2.37 0.00 -3.08
C CYS A 138 3.38 0.99 -3.71
N PRO A 139 4.70 0.78 -3.52
CA PRO A 139 5.72 1.68 -4.02
C PRO A 139 5.81 1.63 -5.57
N PRO A 140 6.31 2.70 -6.22
CA PRO A 140 6.36 2.78 -7.68
C PRO A 140 7.09 1.60 -8.35
N GLU A 141 8.19 1.14 -7.76
CA GLU A 141 9.03 0.07 -8.30
C GLU A 141 8.34 -1.30 -8.35
N VAL A 142 7.31 -1.50 -7.51
CA VAL A 142 6.56 -2.76 -7.45
C VAL A 142 5.14 -2.66 -7.99
N THR A 143 4.64 -1.45 -8.28
CA THR A 143 3.25 -1.23 -8.68
C THR A 143 2.88 -2.06 -9.91
N ALA A 144 3.65 -1.95 -11.00
CA ALA A 144 3.39 -2.76 -12.19
C ALA A 144 3.47 -4.27 -11.91
N LYS A 145 4.48 -4.71 -11.12
CA LYS A 145 4.64 -6.12 -10.75
C LYS A 145 3.43 -6.65 -9.97
N LEU A 146 2.89 -5.86 -9.05
CA LEU A 146 1.74 -6.24 -8.22
C LEU A 146 0.50 -6.53 -9.08
N PHE A 147 0.14 -5.61 -9.97
CA PHE A 147 -1.03 -5.80 -10.84
C PHE A 147 -0.78 -6.87 -11.92
N ALA A 148 0.45 -7.02 -12.41
CA ALA A 148 0.82 -8.17 -13.24
C ALA A 148 0.68 -9.50 -12.48
N THR A 149 1.07 -9.53 -11.20
CA THR A 149 0.90 -10.71 -10.33
C THR A 149 -0.56 -11.08 -10.19
N LEU A 150 -1.44 -10.09 -9.95
CA LEU A 150 -2.89 -10.31 -9.91
C LEU A 150 -3.39 -10.89 -11.23
N PHE A 151 -3.02 -10.27 -12.35
CA PHE A 151 -3.43 -10.70 -13.70
C PHE A 151 -3.01 -12.15 -13.99
N TYR A 152 -1.73 -12.48 -13.85
CA TYR A 152 -1.23 -13.82 -14.14
C TYR A 152 -1.76 -14.87 -13.16
N SER A 153 -1.97 -14.50 -11.89
CA SER A 153 -2.58 -15.41 -10.91
C SER A 153 -4.04 -15.70 -11.25
N ALA A 154 -4.82 -14.68 -11.62
CA ALA A 154 -6.19 -14.84 -12.07
C ALA A 154 -6.27 -15.68 -13.35
N LYS A 155 -5.41 -15.40 -14.34
CA LYS A 155 -5.35 -16.16 -15.60
C LYS A 155 -4.98 -17.63 -15.38
N ALA A 156 -4.11 -17.92 -14.40
CA ALA A 156 -3.66 -19.28 -14.12
C ALA A 156 -4.63 -20.09 -13.24
N LYS A 157 -5.40 -19.43 -12.37
CA LYS A 157 -6.24 -20.09 -11.34
C LYS A 157 -7.73 -19.84 -11.49
N GLY A 158 -8.12 -18.93 -12.35
CA GLY A 158 -9.51 -18.57 -12.59
C GLY A 158 -10.23 -19.57 -13.48
N LYS A 159 -11.55 -19.65 -13.29
CA LYS A 159 -12.47 -20.39 -14.15
C LYS A 159 -13.62 -19.47 -14.57
N PRO A 160 -14.08 -19.53 -15.82
CA PRO A 160 -15.23 -18.75 -16.25
C PRO A 160 -16.50 -19.27 -15.54
N VAL A 161 -17.25 -18.36 -14.92
CA VAL A 161 -18.52 -18.62 -14.24
C VAL A 161 -19.49 -17.49 -14.60
N GLY A 162 -20.42 -17.76 -15.52
CA GLY A 162 -21.29 -16.73 -16.09
C GLY A 162 -20.46 -15.68 -16.85
N GLU A 163 -20.65 -14.41 -16.52
CA GLU A 163 -19.89 -13.29 -17.10
C GLU A 163 -18.57 -13.00 -16.36
N PHE A 164 -18.30 -13.70 -15.26
CA PHE A 164 -17.13 -13.45 -14.42
C PHE A 164 -16.04 -14.50 -14.63
N LEU A 165 -14.79 -14.08 -14.44
CA LEU A 165 -13.71 -15.00 -14.14
C LEU A 165 -13.62 -15.17 -12.62
N GLU A 166 -14.05 -16.32 -12.11
CA GLU A 166 -14.00 -16.62 -10.68
C GLU A 166 -12.68 -17.30 -10.31
N VAL A 167 -11.99 -16.76 -9.31
CA VAL A 167 -10.70 -17.24 -8.82
C VAL A 167 -10.81 -17.57 -7.33
N PRO A 168 -10.61 -18.84 -6.91
CA PRO A 168 -10.54 -19.18 -5.50
C PRO A 168 -9.36 -18.46 -4.82
N TRP A 169 -9.63 -17.73 -3.73
CA TRP A 169 -8.62 -16.92 -3.05
C TRP A 169 -7.44 -17.73 -2.52
N PRO A 170 -7.61 -18.89 -1.86
CA PRO A 170 -6.46 -19.70 -1.41
C PRO A 170 -5.53 -20.10 -2.56
N ALA A 171 -6.09 -20.41 -3.73
CA ALA A 171 -5.32 -20.76 -4.93
C ALA A 171 -4.58 -19.56 -5.51
N MET A 172 -5.25 -18.40 -5.61
CA MET A 172 -4.65 -17.15 -6.08
C MET A 172 -3.52 -16.71 -5.16
N LYS A 173 -3.78 -16.65 -3.85
CA LYS A 173 -2.82 -16.28 -2.80
C LYS A 173 -1.59 -17.19 -2.83
N SER A 174 -1.78 -18.51 -2.83
CA SER A 174 -0.68 -19.48 -2.88
C SER A 174 0.18 -19.35 -4.14
N TYR A 175 -0.46 -19.16 -5.31
CA TYR A 175 0.25 -18.96 -6.57
C TYR A 175 1.07 -17.67 -6.58
N ALA A 176 0.45 -16.56 -6.17
CA ALA A 176 1.09 -15.25 -6.10
C ALA A 176 2.28 -15.23 -5.13
N GLN A 177 2.13 -15.82 -3.95
CA GLN A 177 3.21 -15.94 -2.97
C GLN A 177 4.37 -16.79 -3.48
N ARG A 178 4.09 -17.94 -4.09
CA ARG A 178 5.15 -18.89 -4.49
C ARG A 178 5.92 -18.46 -5.73
N LEU A 179 5.24 -17.88 -6.72
CA LEU A 179 5.88 -17.52 -7.99
C LEU A 179 6.39 -16.09 -8.03
N PHE A 180 5.66 -15.16 -7.44
CA PHE A 180 5.97 -13.74 -7.52
C PHE A 180 6.52 -13.19 -6.20
N MET A 181 6.55 -13.99 -5.13
CA MET A 181 6.98 -13.58 -3.79
C MET A 181 6.18 -12.37 -3.29
N GLU A 182 4.91 -12.30 -3.68
CA GLU A 182 4.03 -11.17 -3.36
C GLU A 182 3.34 -11.39 -2.00
N PRO A 183 3.43 -10.44 -1.04
CA PRO A 183 2.80 -10.59 0.25
C PRO A 183 1.26 -10.65 0.15
N PRO A 184 0.57 -11.52 0.92
CA PRO A 184 -0.89 -11.62 0.92
C PRO A 184 -1.59 -10.30 1.20
N SER A 185 -1.12 -9.55 2.19
CA SER A 185 -1.71 -8.26 2.57
C SER A 185 -1.67 -7.25 1.42
N ARG A 186 -0.61 -7.23 0.60
CA ARG A 186 -0.54 -6.33 -0.56
C ARG A 186 -1.51 -6.76 -1.66
N LEU A 187 -1.64 -8.06 -1.90
CA LEU A 187 -2.61 -8.62 -2.85
C LEU A 187 -4.05 -8.30 -2.42
N GLU A 188 -4.38 -8.49 -1.15
CA GLU A 188 -5.71 -8.20 -0.60
C GLU A 188 -6.06 -6.72 -0.76
N ASN A 189 -5.13 -5.81 -0.44
CA ASN A 189 -5.36 -4.38 -0.64
C ASN A 189 -5.52 -4.02 -2.12
N ALA A 190 -4.76 -4.63 -3.02
CA ALA A 190 -4.94 -4.42 -4.46
C ALA A 190 -6.31 -4.93 -4.96
N LEU A 191 -6.81 -6.05 -4.41
CA LEU A 191 -8.16 -6.53 -4.67
C LEU A 191 -9.24 -5.60 -4.11
N LEU A 192 -9.04 -5.04 -2.92
CA LEU A 192 -9.94 -4.02 -2.37
C LEU A 192 -9.96 -2.76 -3.23
N LEU A 193 -8.82 -2.36 -3.81
CA LEU A 193 -8.74 -1.25 -4.76
C LEU A 193 -9.57 -1.56 -6.00
N LEU A 194 -9.40 -2.76 -6.57
CA LEU A 194 -10.20 -3.20 -7.71
C LEU A 194 -11.70 -3.26 -7.39
N LYS A 195 -12.08 -3.69 -6.18
CA LYS A 195 -13.47 -3.72 -5.71
C LYS A 195 -14.04 -2.32 -5.64
N LYS A 196 -13.28 -1.38 -5.08
CA LYS A 196 -13.66 0.03 -4.99
C LYS A 196 -13.86 0.67 -6.36
N LEU A 197 -13.05 0.29 -7.34
CA LEU A 197 -13.18 0.73 -8.73
C LEU A 197 -14.24 -0.05 -9.52
N GLY A 198 -14.92 -1.03 -8.93
CA GLY A 198 -16.00 -1.80 -9.55
C GLY A 198 -15.53 -2.88 -10.53
N HIS A 199 -14.26 -3.31 -10.47
CA HIS A 199 -13.70 -4.31 -11.39
C HIS A 199 -13.78 -5.74 -10.85
N VAL A 200 -13.96 -5.92 -9.54
CA VAL A 200 -14.10 -7.23 -8.90
C VAL A 200 -15.17 -7.23 -7.82
N GLU A 201 -15.76 -8.40 -7.61
CA GLU A 201 -16.54 -8.72 -6.42
C GLU A 201 -15.73 -9.68 -5.54
N LEU A 202 -15.81 -9.48 -4.23
CA LEU A 202 -15.09 -10.27 -3.23
C LEU A 202 -16.13 -11.05 -2.41
N GLU A 203 -16.04 -12.37 -2.47
CA GLU A 203 -16.95 -13.28 -1.76
C GLU A 203 -16.33 -13.74 -0.46
N TYR A 204 -16.98 -13.39 0.66
CA TYR A 204 -16.56 -13.76 2.00
C TYR A 204 -17.47 -14.85 2.56
N GLY A 205 -16.92 -15.69 3.43
CA GLY A 205 -17.69 -16.71 4.14
C GLY A 205 -16.82 -17.49 5.10
N LYS A 206 -17.39 -18.54 5.69
CA LYS A 206 -16.67 -19.40 6.63
C LYS A 206 -15.59 -20.20 5.92
N ASP A 207 -14.44 -20.35 6.58
CA ASP A 207 -13.38 -21.20 6.07
C ASP A 207 -13.85 -22.66 6.03
N PRO A 208 -13.90 -23.31 4.85
CA PRO A 208 -14.32 -24.72 4.75
C PRO A 208 -13.33 -25.68 5.43
N GLU A 209 -12.09 -25.25 5.70
CA GLU A 209 -11.06 -26.06 6.38
C GLU A 209 -11.02 -25.80 7.90
N ASP A 210 -11.63 -24.71 8.40
CA ASP A 210 -11.65 -24.33 9.82
C ASP A 210 -13.08 -23.98 10.28
N LEU A 211 -13.87 -25.02 10.50
CA LEU A 211 -15.29 -24.91 10.87
C LEU A 211 -15.53 -24.36 12.29
N GLU A 212 -14.50 -24.30 13.14
CA GLU A 212 -14.57 -23.76 14.49
C GLU A 212 -14.36 -22.23 14.50
N ASN A 213 -13.78 -21.67 13.45
CA ASN A 213 -13.58 -20.24 13.32
C ASN A 213 -14.85 -19.55 12.78
N GLU A 214 -15.38 -18.62 13.56
CA GLU A 214 -16.57 -17.83 13.18
C GLU A 214 -16.23 -16.61 12.30
N GLU A 215 -14.95 -16.27 12.14
CA GLU A 215 -14.52 -15.15 11.28
C GLU A 215 -14.73 -15.46 9.80
N GLU A 216 -15.32 -14.50 9.08
CA GLU A 216 -15.44 -14.59 7.63
C GLU A 216 -14.08 -14.32 6.97
N VAL A 217 -13.71 -15.20 6.04
CA VAL A 217 -12.50 -15.09 5.22
C VAL A 217 -12.87 -14.88 3.76
N LEU A 218 -11.96 -14.29 2.99
CA LEU A 218 -12.13 -14.18 1.54
C LEU A 218 -12.07 -15.59 0.92
N LEU A 219 -13.13 -16.02 0.25
CA LEU A 219 -13.24 -17.34 -0.37
C LEU A 219 -12.88 -17.30 -1.86
N SER A 220 -13.45 -16.35 -2.59
CA SER A 220 -13.20 -16.18 -4.03
C SER A 220 -13.26 -14.72 -4.47
N VAL A 221 -12.66 -14.48 -5.63
CA VAL A 221 -12.65 -13.19 -6.33
C VAL A 221 -13.35 -13.39 -7.66
N LYS A 222 -14.43 -12.64 -7.92
CA LYS A 222 -15.11 -12.62 -9.22
C LYS A 222 -14.64 -11.39 -9.98
N ILE A 223 -14.04 -11.60 -11.14
CA ILE A 223 -13.43 -10.53 -11.94
C ILE A 223 -14.30 -10.27 -13.17
N ASN A 224 -14.72 -9.02 -13.34
CA ASN A 224 -15.59 -8.59 -14.44
C ASN A 224 -14.79 -8.51 -15.75
N GLU A 225 -13.71 -7.73 -15.73
CA GLU A 225 -12.88 -7.46 -16.90
C GLU A 225 -11.40 -7.55 -16.54
N LEU A 226 -10.80 -8.71 -16.80
CA LEU A 226 -9.38 -8.94 -16.48
C LEU A 226 -8.45 -8.01 -17.29
N ASN A 227 -8.87 -7.60 -18.48
CA ASN A 227 -8.11 -6.72 -19.38
C ASN A 227 -7.84 -5.33 -18.79
N VAL A 228 -8.68 -4.86 -17.85
CA VAL A 228 -8.44 -3.59 -17.16
C VAL A 228 -7.17 -3.66 -16.31
N VAL A 229 -6.97 -4.78 -15.62
CA VAL A 229 -5.76 -5.02 -14.82
C VAL A 229 -4.52 -5.08 -15.72
N GLU A 230 -4.65 -5.75 -16.87
CA GLU A 230 -3.59 -5.83 -17.89
C GLU A 230 -3.19 -4.45 -18.41
N SER A 231 -4.18 -3.71 -18.90
CA SER A 231 -4.01 -2.36 -19.44
C SER A 231 -3.32 -1.44 -18.42
N PHE A 232 -3.71 -1.52 -17.14
CA PHE A 232 -3.11 -0.69 -16.11
C PHE A 232 -1.64 -1.01 -15.86
N PHE A 233 -1.27 -2.29 -15.67
CA PHE A 233 0.14 -2.60 -15.38
C PHE A 233 1.03 -2.37 -16.61
N GLU A 234 0.50 -2.55 -17.83
CA GLU A 234 1.17 -2.21 -19.08
C GLU A 234 1.41 -0.71 -19.24
N PHE A 235 0.38 0.10 -18.98
CA PHE A 235 0.48 1.54 -18.90
C PHE A 235 1.54 1.97 -17.87
N TYR A 236 1.48 1.41 -16.66
CA TYR A 236 2.39 1.77 -15.58
C TYR A 236 3.84 1.42 -15.92
N GLN A 237 4.09 0.17 -16.34
CA GLN A 237 5.45 -0.28 -16.68
C GLN A 237 6.04 0.53 -17.84
N HIS A 238 5.21 0.91 -18.83
CA HIS A 238 5.67 1.67 -19.98
C HIS A 238 6.28 3.00 -19.53
N TYR A 239 5.54 3.79 -18.75
CA TYR A 239 5.99 5.12 -18.34
C TYR A 239 7.03 5.09 -17.21
N PHE A 240 7.01 4.07 -16.36
CA PHE A 240 7.99 3.94 -15.27
C PHE A 240 9.37 3.50 -15.78
N PHE A 241 9.44 2.46 -16.62
CA PHE A 241 10.73 1.86 -17.02
C PHE A 241 11.31 2.39 -18.33
N LYS A 242 10.49 2.82 -19.31
CA LYS A 242 11.01 3.31 -20.61
C LYS A 242 11.51 4.77 -20.56
N GLY A 243 11.35 5.45 -19.42
CA GLY A 243 11.94 6.77 -19.14
C GLY A 243 11.22 7.96 -19.79
N GLY A 244 11.50 9.16 -19.26
CA GLY A 244 11.18 10.44 -19.91
C GLY A 244 9.78 11.02 -19.69
N LYS A 245 8.83 10.31 -19.06
CA LYS A 245 7.44 10.78 -18.87
C LYS A 245 6.79 10.34 -17.55
N LEU A 246 7.54 10.36 -16.44
CA LEU A 246 6.98 10.01 -15.11
C LEU A 246 5.78 10.87 -14.70
N ASP A 247 5.62 12.06 -15.27
CA ASP A 247 4.44 12.89 -15.03
C ASP A 247 3.12 12.25 -15.49
N MET A 248 3.17 11.27 -16.40
CA MET A 248 2.02 10.47 -16.83
C MET A 248 1.50 9.56 -15.70
N LEU A 249 2.34 9.25 -14.72
CA LEU A 249 2.00 8.42 -13.57
C LEU A 249 1.55 9.25 -12.36
N LYS A 250 1.34 10.56 -12.54
CA LYS A 250 0.78 11.44 -11.52
C LYS A 250 -0.67 11.77 -11.87
N ALA A 251 -1.57 11.44 -10.95
CA ALA A 251 -2.95 11.87 -11.03
C ALA A 251 -3.03 13.40 -11.02
N ASP A 252 -3.82 13.96 -11.92
CA ASP A 252 -4.13 15.39 -11.95
C ASP A 252 -5.66 15.54 -11.82
N PRO A 253 -6.16 16.01 -10.67
CA PRO A 253 -7.60 16.11 -10.43
C PRO A 253 -8.34 16.94 -11.49
N VAL A 254 -7.69 17.97 -12.05
CA VAL A 254 -8.30 18.83 -13.07
C VAL A 254 -8.37 18.09 -14.40
N ALA A 255 -7.30 17.39 -14.78
CA ALA A 255 -7.30 16.57 -16.01
C ALA A 255 -8.34 15.45 -15.93
N ILE A 256 -8.45 14.77 -14.79
CA ILE A 256 -9.46 13.73 -14.51
C ILE A 256 -10.87 14.30 -14.68
N GLN A 257 -11.19 15.40 -13.98
CA GLN A 257 -12.51 16.03 -14.07
C GLN A 257 -12.84 16.48 -15.50
N LEU A 258 -11.85 17.01 -16.22
CA LEU A 258 -12.03 17.49 -17.59
C LEU A 258 -12.32 16.32 -18.54
N ALA A 259 -11.56 15.22 -18.43
CA ALA A 259 -11.78 14.01 -19.23
C ALA A 259 -13.15 13.36 -18.92
N GLU A 260 -13.51 13.23 -17.64
CA GLU A 260 -14.81 12.71 -17.19
C GLU A 260 -15.99 13.50 -17.78
N ARG A 261 -15.95 14.83 -17.64
CA ARG A 261 -17.00 15.71 -18.13
C ARG A 261 -17.07 15.71 -19.65
N LEU A 262 -15.93 15.65 -20.34
CA LEU A 262 -15.91 15.57 -21.79
C LEU A 262 -16.53 14.27 -22.29
N LEU A 263 -16.25 13.13 -21.63
CA LEU A 263 -16.88 11.85 -21.93
C LEU A 263 -18.38 11.84 -21.66
N ALA A 264 -18.84 12.45 -20.56
CA ALA A 264 -20.26 12.55 -20.24
C ALA A 264 -21.01 13.41 -21.27
N LEU A 265 -20.47 14.59 -21.61
CA LEU A 265 -21.14 15.55 -22.51
C LEU A 265 -21.22 15.12 -23.97
N THR A 266 -20.39 14.16 -24.36
CA THR A 266 -20.31 13.65 -25.72
C THR A 266 -20.83 12.21 -25.84
N GLU A 267 -21.51 11.72 -24.80
CA GLU A 267 -22.11 10.38 -24.81
C GLU A 267 -23.13 10.25 -25.94
N GLY A 268 -23.03 9.17 -26.71
CA GLY A 268 -23.89 8.92 -27.87
C GLY A 268 -23.53 9.68 -29.15
N GLU A 269 -22.49 10.52 -29.15
CA GLU A 269 -22.05 11.23 -30.36
C GLU A 269 -21.46 10.27 -31.40
N GLU A 270 -21.69 10.58 -32.69
CA GLU A 270 -21.22 9.75 -33.79
C GLU A 270 -19.68 9.74 -33.90
N VAL A 271 -19.16 8.59 -34.32
CA VAL A 271 -17.73 8.34 -34.49
C VAL A 271 -17.38 8.38 -35.98
N ASP A 272 -16.33 9.11 -36.33
CA ASP A 272 -15.87 9.17 -37.72
C ASP A 272 -15.13 7.89 -38.16
N ARG A 273 -14.77 7.81 -39.44
CA ARG A 273 -14.06 6.66 -40.03
C ARG A 273 -12.72 6.34 -39.36
N LYS A 274 -12.15 7.27 -38.60
CA LYS A 274 -10.87 7.10 -37.88
C LYS A 274 -11.07 6.77 -36.40
N GLY A 275 -12.30 6.55 -35.95
CA GLY A 275 -12.59 6.29 -34.54
C GLY A 275 -12.71 7.55 -33.69
N SER A 276 -12.69 8.75 -34.28
CA SER A 276 -12.74 10.01 -33.52
C SER A 276 -14.16 10.58 -33.44
N THR A 277 -14.53 11.04 -32.25
CA THR A 277 -15.74 11.82 -32.01
C THR A 277 -15.50 13.27 -32.39
N ASN A 278 -16.46 13.90 -33.08
CA ASN A 278 -16.34 15.27 -33.58
C ASN A 278 -17.52 16.11 -33.05
N VAL A 279 -17.23 17.13 -32.24
CA VAL A 279 -18.27 17.96 -31.59
C VAL A 279 -18.01 19.44 -31.78
N ASP A 280 -19.06 20.24 -31.86
CA ASP A 280 -18.95 21.69 -31.97
C ASP A 280 -18.33 22.30 -30.70
N TYR A 281 -17.28 23.10 -30.86
CA TYR A 281 -16.54 23.70 -29.76
C TYR A 281 -17.42 24.63 -28.92
N THR A 282 -18.23 25.46 -29.57
CA THR A 282 -19.06 26.46 -28.89
C THR A 282 -20.10 25.77 -28.02
N ASN A 283 -20.78 24.75 -28.56
CA ASN A 283 -21.74 23.93 -27.84
C ASN A 283 -21.10 23.26 -26.61
N ILE A 284 -19.91 22.65 -26.76
CA ILE A 284 -19.20 22.03 -25.64
C ILE A 284 -18.85 23.05 -24.56
N VAL A 285 -18.35 24.24 -24.93
CA VAL A 285 -18.03 25.32 -23.97
C VAL A 285 -19.28 25.75 -23.19
N GLU A 286 -20.41 25.91 -23.87
CA GLU A 286 -21.68 26.26 -23.24
C GLU A 286 -22.17 25.16 -22.28
N LYS A 287 -22.12 23.89 -22.69
CA LYS A 287 -22.50 22.75 -21.85
C LYS A 287 -21.61 22.65 -20.61
N PHE A 288 -20.29 22.79 -20.74
CA PHE A 288 -19.37 22.81 -19.59
C PHE A 288 -19.70 23.91 -18.58
N LYS A 289 -20.01 25.12 -19.07
CA LYS A 289 -20.39 26.24 -18.21
C LYS A 289 -21.74 26.02 -17.53
N LYS A 290 -22.73 25.51 -18.28
CA LYS A 290 -24.11 25.32 -17.80
C LYS A 290 -24.23 24.16 -16.81
N GLU A 291 -23.64 23.01 -17.13
CA GLU A 291 -23.84 21.76 -16.36
C GLU A 291 -22.84 21.63 -15.20
N TYR A 292 -21.59 22.08 -15.40
CA TYR A 292 -20.51 21.86 -14.43
C TYR A 292 -19.95 23.14 -13.82
N LYS A 293 -20.48 24.31 -14.18
CA LYS A 293 -19.96 25.64 -13.77
C LYS A 293 -18.44 25.77 -14.04
N PHE A 294 -17.96 25.09 -15.08
CA PHE A 294 -16.55 25.03 -15.44
C PHE A 294 -16.29 25.85 -16.69
N THR A 295 -15.27 26.72 -16.65
CA THR A 295 -14.93 27.55 -17.81
C THR A 295 -13.77 26.93 -18.58
N LEU A 296 -14.06 26.41 -19.77
CA LEU A 296 -13.02 25.92 -20.68
C LEU A 296 -12.18 27.08 -21.21
N THR A 297 -10.87 26.98 -21.04
CA THR A 297 -9.89 27.93 -21.59
C THR A 297 -9.02 27.23 -22.66
N ASN A 298 -8.23 28.00 -23.41
CA ASN A 298 -7.25 27.41 -24.33
C ASN A 298 -6.25 26.49 -23.61
N ASN A 299 -5.97 26.73 -22.32
CA ASN A 299 -5.06 25.90 -21.53
C ASN A 299 -5.70 24.59 -21.04
N SER A 300 -7.03 24.47 -21.02
CA SER A 300 -7.73 23.26 -20.55
C SER A 300 -7.38 22.04 -21.40
N PHE A 301 -7.38 22.18 -22.73
CA PHE A 301 -7.02 21.07 -23.62
C PHE A 301 -5.52 20.80 -23.66
N GLY A 302 -4.69 21.84 -23.54
CA GLY A 302 -3.24 21.66 -23.40
C GLY A 302 -2.85 20.89 -22.14
N LEU A 303 -3.67 20.90 -21.07
CA LEU A 303 -3.46 20.04 -19.91
C LEU A 303 -3.68 18.55 -20.25
N LEU A 304 -4.77 18.23 -20.96
CA LEU A 304 -5.05 16.86 -21.43
C LEU A 304 -3.92 16.36 -22.34
N GLU A 305 -3.47 17.19 -23.27
CA GLU A 305 -2.37 16.86 -24.20
C GLU A 305 -1.06 16.56 -23.46
N ARG A 306 -0.72 17.37 -22.43
CA ARG A 306 0.45 17.10 -21.57
C ARG A 306 0.32 15.79 -20.79
N LYS A 307 -0.91 15.35 -20.50
CA LYS A 307 -1.22 14.06 -19.87
C LYS A 307 -1.49 12.94 -20.91
N GLY A 308 -1.15 13.17 -22.17
CA GLY A 308 -1.17 12.16 -23.23
C GLY A 308 -2.50 12.03 -23.97
N LEU A 309 -3.52 12.83 -23.64
CA LEU A 309 -4.83 12.82 -24.29
C LEU A 309 -4.93 13.93 -25.34
N LEU A 310 -4.96 13.56 -26.60
CA LEU A 310 -4.96 14.51 -27.72
C LEU A 310 -6.37 15.01 -28.04
N VAL A 311 -6.52 16.33 -28.20
CA VAL A 311 -7.75 16.96 -28.67
C VAL A 311 -7.46 17.88 -29.84
N GLN A 312 -7.84 17.48 -31.05
CA GLN A 312 -7.61 18.27 -32.26
C GLN A 312 -8.72 19.31 -32.45
N ARG A 313 -8.31 20.55 -32.74
CA ARG A 313 -9.23 21.61 -33.18
C ARG A 313 -9.20 21.70 -34.70
N LYS A 314 -10.34 21.52 -35.35
CA LYS A 314 -10.51 21.62 -36.80
C LYS A 314 -11.41 22.81 -37.12
N THR A 315 -10.86 23.82 -37.78
CA THR A 315 -11.65 24.93 -38.31
C THR A 315 -12.38 24.48 -39.57
N ARG A 316 -13.70 24.66 -39.59
CA ARG A 316 -14.58 24.41 -40.74
C ARG A 316 -15.40 25.67 -41.02
N ASP A 317 -16.04 25.74 -42.19
CA ASP A 317 -16.90 26.86 -42.57
C ASP A 317 -18.06 27.08 -41.57
N SER A 318 -18.49 26.01 -40.88
CA SER A 318 -19.54 26.01 -39.86
C SER A 318 -19.07 26.34 -38.43
N GLY A 319 -17.78 26.58 -38.21
CA GLY A 319 -17.21 26.84 -36.88
C GLY A 319 -15.99 25.97 -36.53
N VAL A 320 -15.65 25.90 -35.25
CA VAL A 320 -14.53 25.08 -34.75
C VAL A 320 -15.07 23.76 -34.21
N THR A 321 -14.58 22.65 -34.74
CA THR A 321 -14.91 21.30 -34.25
C THR A 321 -13.77 20.77 -33.38
N LEU A 322 -14.09 20.21 -32.21
CA LEU A 322 -13.18 19.39 -31.41
C LEU A 322 -13.25 17.94 -31.86
N SER A 323 -12.09 17.31 -32.04
CA SER A 323 -11.96 15.93 -32.50
C SER A 323 -11.01 15.16 -31.59
N PHE A 324 -11.49 14.06 -31.00
CA PHE A 324 -10.72 13.24 -30.05
C PHE A 324 -11.24 11.79 -30.03
N ASP A 325 -10.43 10.86 -29.52
CA ASP A 325 -10.81 9.45 -29.36
C ASP A 325 -11.43 9.22 -27.97
N ARG A 326 -12.73 8.94 -27.92
CA ARG A 326 -13.43 8.68 -26.65
C ARG A 326 -12.93 7.43 -25.93
N ASN A 327 -12.53 6.39 -26.65
CA ASN A 327 -12.06 5.14 -26.05
C ASN A 327 -10.70 5.34 -25.38
N GLU A 328 -9.80 6.11 -26.02
CA GLU A 328 -8.52 6.49 -25.41
C GLU A 328 -8.72 7.27 -24.12
N PHE A 329 -9.67 8.22 -24.11
CA PHE A 329 -10.03 8.99 -22.93
C PHE A 329 -10.59 8.08 -21.81
N ALA A 330 -11.51 7.17 -22.13
CA ALA A 330 -12.11 6.26 -21.16
C ALA A 330 -11.05 5.33 -20.53
N ASN A 331 -10.19 4.72 -21.36
CA ASN A 331 -9.12 3.84 -20.90
C ASN A 331 -8.10 4.57 -20.03
N THR A 332 -7.70 5.78 -20.44
CA THR A 332 -6.75 6.59 -19.68
C THR A 332 -7.34 7.04 -18.34
N LEU A 333 -8.64 7.37 -18.32
CA LEU A 333 -9.33 7.73 -17.10
C LEU A 333 -9.37 6.58 -16.09
N ILE A 334 -9.57 5.34 -16.54
CA ILE A 334 -9.47 4.15 -15.67
C ILE A 334 -8.07 4.08 -15.05
N ASN A 335 -7.01 4.23 -15.85
CA ASN A 335 -5.64 4.24 -15.33
C ASN A 335 -5.41 5.35 -14.29
N TRP A 336 -5.94 6.55 -14.51
CA TRP A 336 -5.84 7.64 -13.54
C TRP A 336 -6.58 7.34 -12.24
N LYS A 337 -7.74 6.67 -12.29
CA LYS A 337 -8.47 6.24 -11.09
C LYS A 337 -7.67 5.24 -10.27
N PHE A 338 -6.96 4.30 -10.91
CA PHE A 338 -6.00 3.44 -10.22
C PHE A 338 -4.90 4.25 -9.53
N LEU A 339 -4.29 5.22 -10.23
CA LEU A 339 -3.23 6.06 -9.65
C LEU A 339 -3.71 6.83 -8.41
N VAL A 340 -4.92 7.41 -8.46
CA VAL A 340 -5.53 8.12 -7.33
C VAL A 340 -5.71 7.18 -6.13
N GLU A 341 -6.25 5.98 -6.35
CA GLU A 341 -6.45 5.04 -5.26
C GLU A 341 -5.14 4.44 -4.72
N ILE A 342 -4.12 4.29 -5.56
CA ILE A 342 -2.77 3.90 -5.12
C ILE A 342 -2.14 5.02 -4.28
N GLU A 343 -2.31 6.29 -4.63
CA GLU A 343 -1.82 7.42 -3.84
C GLU A 343 -2.50 7.48 -2.46
N LYS A 344 -3.82 7.29 -2.42
CA LYS A 344 -4.58 7.17 -1.17
C LYS A 344 -4.14 5.97 -0.35
N TRP A 345 -3.97 4.81 -1.00
CA TRP A 345 -3.48 3.59 -0.35
C TRP A 345 -2.10 3.83 0.27
N ASN A 346 -1.19 4.44 -0.48
CA ASN A 346 0.15 4.72 -0.01
C ASN A 346 0.15 5.67 1.20
N SER A 347 -0.70 6.68 1.15
CA SER A 347 -0.90 7.63 2.25
C SER A 347 -1.50 6.98 3.49
N LYS A 348 -2.55 6.16 3.34
CA LYS A 348 -3.30 5.54 4.45
C LYS A 348 -2.68 4.27 5.01
N GLY A 349 -1.88 3.54 4.22
CA GLY A 349 -1.35 2.23 4.62
C GLY A 349 -2.14 1.05 4.07
N PHE A 350 -3.43 1.25 3.82
CA PHE A 350 -4.38 0.24 3.40
C PHE A 350 -5.42 0.88 2.47
N VAL A 351 -6.21 0.04 1.79
CA VAL A 351 -7.33 0.46 0.97
C VAL A 351 -8.61 0.36 1.78
N SER A 352 -9.27 1.49 1.99
CA SER A 352 -10.62 1.55 2.56
C SER A 352 -11.66 1.56 1.45
N LEU A 353 -12.71 0.74 1.61
CA LEU A 353 -13.90 0.76 0.75
C LEU A 353 -14.82 1.95 1.04
N GLU A 354 -14.70 2.55 2.22
CA GLU A 354 -15.47 3.73 2.61
C GLU A 354 -14.77 5.02 2.13
N GLU A 355 -15.56 5.95 1.60
CA GLU A 355 -15.09 7.31 1.38
C GLU A 355 -15.11 8.08 2.69
N GLU A 356 -13.95 8.24 3.32
CA GLU A 356 -13.81 9.23 4.38
C GLU A 356 -13.91 10.62 3.76
N VAL A 357 -14.89 11.40 4.19
CA VAL A 357 -14.90 12.85 4.01
C VAL A 357 -13.69 13.38 4.77
N SER A 358 -12.56 13.55 4.07
CA SER A 358 -11.44 14.25 4.64
C SER A 358 -11.91 15.66 5.01
N PRO A 359 -11.80 16.11 6.28
CA PRO A 359 -11.80 17.55 6.52
C PRO A 359 -10.61 18.06 5.72
N GLU A 360 -10.86 19.00 4.81
CA GLU A 360 -9.86 19.62 3.94
C GLU A 360 -8.55 19.78 4.73
N THR A 361 -7.56 18.94 4.44
CA THR A 361 -6.25 19.07 5.04
C THR A 361 -5.71 20.39 4.52
N THR A 362 -5.68 21.38 5.41
CA THR A 362 -5.14 22.72 5.19
C THR A 362 -3.64 22.63 4.93
N SER A 363 -3.24 22.14 3.76
CA SER A 363 -1.92 22.37 3.19
C SER A 363 -1.99 23.69 2.43
N SER A 364 -1.81 24.81 3.17
CA SER A 364 -1.55 26.16 2.65
C SER A 364 -2.07 26.45 1.24
N SER A 365 -3.39 26.42 1.03
CA SER A 365 -3.98 26.70 -0.28
C SER A 365 -4.29 28.19 -0.38
N ASN A 366 -3.59 28.90 -1.27
CA ASN A 366 -4.15 30.12 -1.83
C ASN A 366 -5.41 29.70 -2.58
N ASN A 367 -6.58 30.20 -2.20
CA ASN A 367 -7.82 29.95 -2.92
C ASN A 367 -7.99 30.98 -4.04
N CYS A 368 -8.59 30.57 -5.15
CA CYS A 368 -8.91 31.47 -6.25
C CYS A 368 -9.85 32.59 -5.75
N PRO A 369 -9.53 33.87 -5.95
CA PRO A 369 -10.38 34.99 -5.52
C PRO A 369 -11.79 34.95 -6.11
N ASP A 370 -11.94 34.35 -7.29
CA ASP A 370 -13.19 34.34 -8.05
C ASP A 370 -14.05 33.10 -7.72
N CYS A 371 -13.50 31.89 -7.91
CA CYS A 371 -14.28 30.65 -7.73
C CYS A 371 -13.98 29.90 -6.42
N LYS A 372 -13.12 30.45 -5.56
CA LYS A 372 -12.70 29.88 -4.25
C LYS A 372 -12.04 28.49 -4.29
N THR A 373 -11.76 27.95 -5.48
CA THR A 373 -11.05 26.68 -5.63
C THR A 373 -9.61 26.80 -5.13
N PRO A 374 -9.08 25.81 -4.39
CA PRO A 374 -7.66 25.73 -4.06
C PRO A 374 -6.76 25.85 -5.30
N VAL A 375 -5.69 26.63 -5.20
CA VAL A 375 -4.77 26.95 -6.30
C VAL A 375 -3.36 26.48 -5.95
N THR A 376 -2.65 25.90 -6.92
CA THR A 376 -1.22 25.61 -6.82
C THR A 376 -0.37 26.85 -7.15
N ILE A 377 0.65 27.11 -6.32
CA ILE A 377 1.44 28.36 -6.31
C ILE A 377 2.12 28.68 -7.66
N ASP A 378 2.38 27.67 -8.50
CA ASP A 378 3.06 27.84 -9.80
C ASP A 378 2.13 28.20 -10.98
N SER A 379 0.82 28.31 -10.77
CA SER A 379 -0.14 28.57 -11.86
C SER A 379 -0.39 30.08 -12.06
N LYS A 380 -0.29 30.56 -13.31
CA LYS A 380 -0.63 31.96 -13.69
C LYS A 380 -2.15 32.21 -13.79
N PHE A 381 -2.96 31.15 -13.81
CA PHE A 381 -4.42 31.21 -13.96
C PHE A 381 -5.10 30.12 -13.14
N CYS A 382 -6.32 30.38 -12.64
CA CYS A 382 -7.14 29.41 -11.93
C CYS A 382 -7.59 28.30 -12.88
N SER A 383 -7.39 27.06 -12.46
CA SER A 383 -7.73 25.88 -13.22
C SER A 383 -9.23 25.63 -13.39
N GLN A 384 -10.09 26.23 -12.56
CA GLN A 384 -11.54 26.04 -12.61
C GLN A 384 -12.30 27.18 -13.31
N CYS A 385 -11.93 28.44 -13.04
CA CYS A 385 -12.62 29.60 -13.62
C CYS A 385 -11.75 30.46 -14.56
N GLY A 386 -10.45 30.18 -14.67
CA GLY A 386 -9.53 30.94 -15.55
C GLY A 386 -9.05 32.28 -14.98
N TYR A 387 -9.38 32.63 -13.72
CA TYR A 387 -8.91 33.85 -13.06
C TYR A 387 -7.38 33.98 -13.10
N LYS A 388 -6.85 35.10 -13.58
CA LYS A 388 -5.40 35.35 -13.71
C LYS A 388 -4.79 35.74 -12.37
N PHE A 389 -3.74 35.04 -11.94
CA PHE A 389 -2.98 35.39 -10.73
C PHE A 389 -1.84 36.34 -11.09
N GLY A 390 -1.85 37.53 -10.47
CA GLY A 390 -0.83 38.56 -10.66
C GLY A 390 -1.11 39.53 -11.80
N GLU A 391 -1.91 40.56 -11.51
CA GLU A 391 -1.69 41.93 -11.95
C GLU A 391 -2.01 42.79 -10.72
N ALA A 392 -0.97 43.30 -10.05
CA ALA A 392 -1.16 44.37 -9.08
C ALA A 392 -1.66 45.59 -9.86
N ALA A 393 -2.82 46.13 -9.47
CA ALA A 393 -3.21 47.49 -9.80
C ALA A 393 -2.45 48.47 -8.90
#